data_AF-A0A564VJT3-F1
#
_entry.id   AF-A0A564VJT3-F1
#
_cell.length_a   1.000
_cell.length_b   1.000
_cell.length_c   1.000
_cell.angle_alpha   90.00
_cell.angle_beta   90.00
_cell.angle_gamma   90.00
#
_symmetry.space_group_name_H-M   'P 1'
#
loop_
_entity.id
_entity.type
_entity.pdbx_description
1 polymer ?
#
loop_
_entity_poly.entity_id
_entity_poly.type
_entity_poly.pdbx_seq_one_letter_code
_entity_poly.pdbx_strand_id
1 'polypeptide(L)'
;MAIKRTVETDVYCDICGEWITGWKSNDTGVSRIWAAAFAREKGCTVGKKVICRECRIKKRIQICSIQRKIGSAGRDSNGMCLGFGNKTSDEPLEKCKRCFACTSYEQKETL
;
A
#
# COMPACT_ATOMS: atom_id res chain seq x y z
N MET A 1 46.42 2.61 -2.77
CA MET A 1 45.08 2.52 -3.41
C MET A 1 44.03 2.81 -2.36
N ALA A 2 43.20 3.84 -2.54
CA ALA A 2 42.10 4.11 -1.62
C ALA A 2 40.95 3.11 -1.88
N ILE A 3 40.61 2.32 -0.86
CA ILE A 3 39.45 1.43 -0.90
C ILE A 3 38.20 2.31 -0.79
N LYS A 4 37.30 2.24 -1.77
CA LYS A 4 35.98 2.90 -1.72
C LYS A 4 34.92 1.86 -1.33
N ARG A 5 34.10 2.18 -0.33
CA ARG A 5 32.97 1.32 0.10
C ARG A 5 31.66 1.99 -0.28
N THR A 6 30.82 1.23 -0.98
CA THR A 6 29.47 1.67 -1.36
C THR A 6 28.46 0.78 -0.66
N VAL A 7 27.46 1.40 -0.05
CA VAL A 7 26.37 0.71 0.64
C VAL A 7 25.07 1.00 -0.09
N GLU A 8 24.37 -0.07 -0.45
CA GLU A 8 23.06 -0.01 -1.10
C GLU A 8 22.02 -0.59 -0.14
N THR A 9 20.91 0.11 0.03
CA THR A 9 19.78 -0.32 0.87
C THR A 9 18.53 -0.23 0.04
N ASP A 10 18.00 -1.37 -0.36
CA ASP A 10 16.77 -1.45 -1.16
C ASP A 10 15.64 -2.10 -0.36
N VAL A 11 14.44 -1.59 -0.58
CA VAL A 11 13.20 -2.09 0.04
C VAL A 11 12.30 -2.58 -1.07
N TYR A 12 11.98 -3.86 -1.01
CA TYR A 12 11.09 -4.54 -1.94
C TYR A 12 9.83 -5.00 -1.22
N CYS A 13 8.76 -5.21 -1.98
CA CYS A 13 7.55 -5.87 -1.49
C CYS A 13 7.78 -7.39 -1.38
N ASP A 14 7.53 -7.97 -0.21
CA ASP A 14 7.67 -9.41 0.03
C ASP A 14 6.60 -10.26 -0.69
N ILE A 15 5.60 -9.63 -1.33
CA ILE A 15 4.51 -10.33 -2.02
C ILE A 15 4.71 -10.31 -3.54
N CYS A 16 4.89 -9.12 -4.14
CA CYS A 16 5.04 -8.98 -5.60
C CYS A 16 6.50 -8.83 -6.06
N GLY A 17 7.45 -8.60 -5.15
CA GLY A 17 8.85 -8.34 -5.49
C GLY A 17 9.11 -6.95 -6.06
N GLU A 18 8.10 -6.08 -6.16
CA GLU A 18 8.29 -4.72 -6.67
C GLU A 18 9.20 -3.91 -5.77
N TRP A 19 10.07 -3.12 -6.40
CA TRP A 19 10.92 -2.16 -5.74
C TRP A 19 10.10 -0.97 -5.25
N ILE A 20 10.21 -0.65 -3.97
CA ILE A 20 9.46 0.43 -3.32
C ILE A 20 10.33 1.69 -3.23
N THR A 21 11.57 1.51 -2.75
CA THR A 21 12.52 2.58 -2.50
C THR A 21 13.90 2.02 -2.28
N GLY A 22 14.92 2.83 -2.51
CA GLY A 22 16.31 2.45 -2.33
C GLY A 22 17.20 3.65 -2.10
N TRP A 23 18.31 3.42 -1.41
CA TRP A 23 19.33 4.42 -1.14
C TRP A 23 20.70 3.86 -1.50
N LYS A 24 21.51 4.70 -2.14
CA LYS A 24 22.90 4.42 -2.46
C LYS A 24 23.76 5.49 -1.85
N SER A 25 24.67 5.10 -0.97
CA SER A 25 25.51 6.03 -0.23
C SER A 25 26.95 5.52 -0.12
N ASN A 26 27.87 6.46 0.00
CA ASN A 26 29.26 6.15 0.31
C ASN A 26 29.38 6.02 1.83
N ASP A 27 29.97 4.92 2.28
CA ASP A 27 30.30 4.59 3.67
C ASP A 27 29.14 4.39 4.68
N THR A 28 28.02 5.11 4.58
CA THR A 28 26.93 5.08 5.58
C THR A 28 25.60 4.59 5.02
N GLY A 29 25.14 3.39 5.42
CA GLY A 29 23.84 2.86 5.01
C GLY A 29 22.64 3.50 5.72
N VAL A 30 21.43 3.26 5.21
CA VAL A 30 20.18 3.70 5.85
C VAL A 30 19.75 2.69 6.91
N SER A 31 19.34 3.17 8.09
CA SER A 31 18.86 2.28 9.15
C SER A 31 17.53 1.62 8.75
N ARG A 32 17.30 0.39 9.23
CA ARG A 32 16.02 -0.33 9.01
C ARG A 32 14.80 0.47 9.48
N ILE A 33 14.94 1.23 10.57
CA ILE A 33 13.85 2.03 11.13
C ILE A 33 13.49 3.18 10.18
N TRP A 34 14.51 3.84 9.62
CA TRP A 34 14.31 4.95 8.70
C TRP A 34 13.75 4.47 7.36
N ALA A 35 14.28 3.37 6.82
CA ALA A 35 13.73 2.72 5.64
C ALA A 35 12.26 2.29 5.84
N ALA A 36 11.91 1.79 7.04
CA ALA A 36 10.54 1.42 7.39
C ALA A 36 9.61 2.64 7.49
N ALA A 37 10.07 3.76 8.06
CA ALA A 37 9.29 4.99 8.14
C ALA A 37 8.97 5.52 6.72
N PHE A 38 9.99 5.62 5.87
CA PHE A 38 9.83 6.11 4.49
C PHE A 38 8.90 5.22 3.65
N ALA A 39 9.02 3.90 3.79
CA ALA A 39 8.11 2.99 3.09
C ALA A 39 6.65 3.12 3.58
N ARG A 40 6.41 3.45 4.86
CA ARG A 40 5.05 3.72 5.37
C ARG A 40 4.45 5.01 4.82
N GLU A 41 5.25 6.05 4.63
CA GLU A 41 4.81 7.29 3.97
C GLU A 41 4.32 7.03 2.53
N LYS A 42 4.99 6.13 1.80
CA LYS A 42 4.52 5.64 0.48
C LYS A 42 3.28 4.73 0.55
N GLY A 43 2.68 4.54 1.73
CA GLY A 43 1.49 3.71 1.93
C GLY A 43 1.75 2.21 2.09
N CYS A 44 3.02 1.80 2.25
CA CYS A 44 3.36 0.40 2.49
C CYS A 44 3.16 0.02 3.97
N THR A 45 2.91 -1.27 4.23
CA THR A 45 2.92 -1.79 5.60
C THR A 45 4.27 -2.44 5.88
N VAL A 46 4.98 -1.94 6.89
CA VAL A 46 6.29 -2.46 7.29
C VAL A 46 6.19 -3.00 8.71
N GLY A 47 6.25 -4.33 8.84
CA GLY A 47 6.25 -5.06 10.10
C GLY A 47 7.10 -6.33 9.98
N LYS A 48 6.54 -7.50 10.26
CA LYS A 48 7.20 -8.79 9.97
C LYS A 48 7.47 -9.02 8.48
N LYS A 49 6.68 -8.37 7.61
CA LYS A 49 6.82 -8.34 6.16
C LYS A 49 6.61 -6.91 5.66
N VAL A 50 7.25 -6.55 4.56
CA VAL A 50 7.03 -5.34 3.77
C VAL A 50 6.01 -5.64 2.69
N ILE A 51 4.87 -4.95 2.73
CA ILE A 51 3.78 -5.13 1.76
C ILE A 51 3.48 -3.79 1.10
N CYS A 52 3.61 -3.72 -0.23
CA CYS A 52 3.26 -2.53 -0.99
C CYS A 52 1.76 -2.21 -0.91
N ARG A 53 1.42 -0.96 -1.21
CA ARG A 53 0.03 -0.47 -1.18
C ARG A 53 -0.89 -1.35 -2.04
N GLU A 54 -0.47 -1.71 -3.24
CA GLU A 54 -1.29 -2.49 -4.17
C GLU A 54 -1.58 -3.91 -3.67
N CYS A 55 -0.57 -4.63 -3.20
CA CYS A 55 -0.76 -5.96 -2.63
C CYS A 55 -1.67 -5.91 -1.40
N ARG A 56 -1.57 -4.85 -0.60
CA ARG A 56 -2.44 -4.62 0.55
C ARG A 56 -3.91 -4.42 0.12
N ILE A 57 -4.14 -3.63 -0.92
CA ILE A 57 -5.46 -3.39 -1.51
C ILE A 57 -6.03 -4.69 -2.09
N LYS A 58 -5.28 -5.39 -2.95
CA LYS A 58 -5.68 -6.67 -3.55
C LYS A 58 -6.09 -7.69 -2.49
N LYS A 59 -5.28 -7.84 -1.43
CA LYS A 59 -5.58 -8.74 -0.31
C LYS A 59 -6.86 -8.34 0.41
N ARG A 60 -7.06 -7.04 0.71
CA ARG A 60 -8.25 -6.55 1.39
C ARG A 60 -9.53 -6.77 0.59
N ILE A 61 -9.46 -6.58 -0.72
CA ILE A 61 -10.53 -6.85 -1.69
C ILE A 61 -10.90 -8.34 -1.65
N GLN A 62 -9.91 -9.24 -1.70
CA GLN A 62 -10.11 -10.68 -1.67
C GLN A 62 -10.87 -11.15 -0.42
N ILE A 63 -10.57 -10.58 0.75
CA ILE A 63 -11.24 -10.92 2.02
C ILE A 63 -12.45 -10.01 2.32
N CYS A 64 -12.92 -9.23 1.35
CA CYS A 64 -14.06 -8.34 1.55
C CYS A 64 -15.36 -9.15 1.59
N SER A 65 -16.04 -9.13 2.73
CA SER A 65 -17.32 -9.83 2.91
C SER A 65 -18.43 -9.29 2.01
N ILE A 66 -18.39 -7.99 1.69
CA ILE A 66 -19.37 -7.35 0.79
C ILE A 66 -19.20 -7.90 -0.62
N GLN A 67 -17.96 -8.04 -1.11
CA GLN A 67 -17.75 -8.64 -2.43
C GLN A 67 -18.21 -10.10 -2.48
N ARG A 68 -18.00 -10.86 -1.40
CA ARG A 68 -18.50 -12.24 -1.31
C ARG A 68 -20.03 -12.35 -1.30
N LYS A 69 -20.75 -11.30 -0.88
CA LYS A 69 -22.22 -11.30 -0.78
C LYS A 69 -22.92 -10.73 -2.01
N ILE A 70 -22.36 -9.65 -2.58
CA ILE A 70 -23.01 -8.84 -3.62
C ILE A 70 -22.40 -9.11 -5.00
N GLY A 71 -21.14 -9.56 -5.07
CA GLY A 71 -20.39 -9.75 -6.32
C GLY A 71 -19.08 -8.96 -6.32
N SER A 72 -18.38 -8.88 -7.45
CA SER A 72 -17.14 -8.10 -7.55
C SER A 72 -17.45 -6.64 -7.88
N ALA A 73 -17.06 -5.70 -7.01
CA ALA A 73 -17.10 -4.28 -7.34
C ALA A 73 -16.08 -3.97 -8.46
N GLY A 74 -16.42 -2.99 -9.31
CA GLY A 74 -15.48 -2.47 -10.29
C GLY A 74 -14.19 -1.96 -9.64
N ARG A 75 -13.11 -1.97 -10.41
CA ARG A 75 -11.79 -1.50 -9.98
C ARG A 75 -11.42 -0.27 -10.80
N ASP A 76 -10.83 0.70 -10.12
CA ASP A 76 -10.17 1.83 -10.78
C ASP A 76 -8.83 1.36 -11.37
N SER A 77 -8.30 2.17 -12.29
CA SER A 77 -6.97 2.07 -12.89
C SER A 77 -5.85 1.81 -11.87
N ASN A 78 -5.96 2.41 -10.68
CA ASN A 78 -5.02 2.25 -9.58
C ASN A 78 -5.24 0.99 -8.72
N GLY A 79 -6.08 0.05 -9.17
CA GLY A 79 -6.42 -1.19 -8.47
C GLY A 79 -7.33 -1.02 -7.25
N MET A 80 -7.77 0.21 -6.97
CA MET A 80 -8.68 0.54 -5.87
C MET A 80 -10.11 0.09 -6.19
N CYS A 81 -10.85 -0.30 -5.16
CA CYS A 81 -12.24 -0.72 -5.26
C CYS A 81 -13.15 0.51 -5.41
N LEU A 82 -14.00 0.54 -6.43
CA LEU A 82 -14.99 1.62 -6.61
C LEU A 82 -16.07 1.61 -5.52
N GLY A 83 -16.16 0.53 -4.76
CA GLY A 83 -17.17 0.35 -3.73
C GLY A 83 -18.47 -0.19 -4.31
N PHE A 84 -19.48 -0.32 -3.46
CA PHE A 84 -20.83 -0.66 -3.91
C PHE A 84 -21.72 0.54 -3.68
N GLY A 85 -22.47 0.95 -4.71
CA GLY A 85 -23.53 1.92 -4.57
C GLY A 85 -24.72 1.35 -3.81
N ASN A 86 -25.60 2.23 -3.33
CA ASN A 86 -26.93 1.81 -2.89
C ASN A 86 -27.89 1.80 -4.09
N LYS A 87 -29.02 1.07 -4.01
CA LYS A 87 -30.00 1.02 -5.12
C LYS A 87 -30.60 2.40 -5.49
N THR A 88 -30.47 3.37 -4.61
CA THR A 88 -31.05 4.71 -4.71
C THR A 88 -30.00 5.82 -4.84
N SER A 89 -28.70 5.51 -4.82
CA SER A 89 -27.63 6.51 -4.89
C SER A 89 -26.33 5.91 -5.41
N ASP A 90 -25.67 6.60 -6.34
CA ASP A 90 -24.33 6.26 -6.83
C ASP A 90 -23.22 6.43 -5.77
N GLU A 91 -23.56 6.86 -4.56
CA GLU A 91 -22.61 6.93 -3.46
C GLU A 91 -22.22 5.54 -2.94
N PRO A 92 -20.91 5.29 -2.71
CA PRO A 92 -20.45 4.05 -2.13
C PRO A 92 -20.96 3.87 -0.69
N LEU A 93 -21.28 2.64 -0.31
CA LEU A 93 -21.70 2.28 1.05
C LEU A 93 -20.76 2.89 2.10
N GLU A 94 -21.29 3.34 3.23
CA GLU A 94 -20.51 3.87 4.36
C GLU A 94 -19.37 2.94 4.80
N LYS A 95 -19.57 1.61 4.71
CA LYS A 95 -18.53 0.61 4.98
C LYS A 95 -17.39 0.63 3.94
N CYS A 96 -17.71 0.92 2.69
CA CYS A 96 -16.73 1.09 1.62
C CYS A 96 -15.95 2.41 1.80
N LYS A 97 -16.61 3.53 2.12
CA LYS A 97 -15.96 4.82 2.39
C LYS A 97 -14.89 4.74 3.48
N ARG A 98 -15.09 3.89 4.51
CA ARG A 98 -14.11 3.66 5.59
C ARG A 98 -13.00 2.65 5.25
N CYS A 99 -13.05 2.02 4.08
CA CYS A 99 -12.09 0.99 3.69
C CYS A 99 -10.93 1.61 2.92
N PHE A 100 -9.68 1.44 3.40
CA PHE A 100 -8.48 1.97 2.72
C PHE A 100 -8.29 1.47 1.27
N ALA A 101 -8.97 0.40 0.89
CA ALA A 101 -8.95 -0.14 -0.47
C ALA A 101 -9.97 0.53 -1.40
N CYS A 102 -10.83 1.42 -0.88
CA CYS A 102 -11.84 2.12 -1.65
C CYS A 102 -11.33 3.46 -2.19
N THR A 103 -11.77 3.84 -3.38
CA THR A 103 -11.43 5.13 -4.00
C THR A 103 -11.90 6.33 -3.18
N SER A 104 -13.05 6.22 -2.53
CA SER A 104 -13.60 7.27 -1.66
C SER A 104 -13.02 7.27 -0.24
N TYR A 105 -11.93 6.54 -0.01
CA TYR A 105 -11.26 6.56 1.28
C TYR A 105 -10.52 7.88 1.46
N GLU A 106 -11.09 8.77 2.26
CA GLU A 106 -10.39 9.95 2.75
C GLU A 106 -9.36 9.51 3.79
N GLN A 107 -8.10 9.56 3.39
CA GLN A 107 -6.99 9.33 4.28
C GLN A 107 -6.91 10.55 5.20
N LYS A 108 -7.48 10.44 6.41
CA LYS A 108 -7.32 11.48 7.44
C LYS A 108 -5.83 11.74 7.62
N GLU A 109 -5.38 12.92 7.19
CA GLU A 109 -4.05 13.40 7.45
C GLU A 109 -3.85 13.41 8.96
N THR A 110 -3.04 12.48 9.46
CA THR A 110 -2.48 12.59 10.80
C THR A 110 -1.48 13.74 10.75
N LEU A 111 -1.96 14.93 11.09
CA LEU A 111 -1.16 16.05 11.60
C LEU A 111 -0.35 15.60 12.82
#